data_AF-A0A2V6I439-F1
#
_entry.id   AF-A0A2V6I439-F1
#
_cell.length_a   1.000
_cell.length_b   1.000
_cell.length_c   1.000
_cell.angle_alpha   90.00
_cell.angle_beta   90.00
_cell.angle_gamma   90.00
#
_symmetry.space_group_name_H-M   'P 1'
#
loop_
_entity.id
_entity.type
_entity.pdbx_description
1 polymer ?
#
loop_
_entity_poly.entity_id
_entity_poly.type
_entity_poly.pdbx_seq_one_letter_code
_entity_poly.pdbx_strand_id
1 'polypeptide(L)'
;MRGHACKLIIVCCISVGCELTNYVPPVTQQMAASNSRRQDIDLNKLREGRTLFVHRCIECHTLPPLWHYTSKDWTEIVNSMSHRASLKPAERDAVIAYILAVRATER
;
A
#
# COMPACT_ATOMS: atom_id res chain seq x y z
N MET A 1 -41.50 43.19 -7.24
CA MET A 1 -40.24 43.30 -8.00
C MET A 1 -39.43 42.04 -7.71
N ARG A 2 -39.43 41.08 -8.65
CA ARG A 2 -38.78 39.78 -8.50
C ARG A 2 -37.31 39.91 -8.91
N GLY A 3 -36.40 39.82 -7.95
CA GLY A 3 -34.97 39.74 -8.20
C GLY A 3 -34.58 38.30 -8.47
N HIS A 4 -34.19 38.01 -9.71
CA HIS A 4 -33.54 36.77 -10.07
C HIS A 4 -32.17 36.70 -9.39
N ALA A 5 -31.96 35.67 -8.58
CA ALA A 5 -30.63 35.21 -8.21
C ALA A 5 -30.61 33.69 -8.32
N CYS A 6 -30.60 33.21 -9.57
CA CYS A 6 -30.19 31.85 -9.88
C CYS A 6 -28.70 31.76 -9.53
N LYS A 7 -28.40 31.48 -8.25
CA LYS A 7 -27.06 31.14 -7.81
C LYS A 7 -26.75 29.78 -8.42
N LEU A 8 -26.16 29.81 -9.61
CA LEU A 8 -25.34 28.73 -10.15
C LEU A 8 -24.27 28.44 -9.09
N ILE A 9 -24.56 27.50 -8.19
CA ILE A 9 -23.54 26.89 -7.34
C ILE A 9 -22.70 26.09 -8.31
N ILE A 10 -21.59 26.70 -8.73
CA ILE A 10 -20.53 26.07 -9.49
C ILE A 10 -20.11 24.84 -8.69
N VAL A 11 -20.53 23.69 -9.19
CA VAL A 11 -20.03 22.37 -8.82
C VAL A 11 -18.54 22.40 -9.05
N CYS A 12 -17.77 22.64 -7.98
CA CYS A 12 -16.34 22.40 -7.98
C CYS A 12 -16.15 20.90 -7.74
N CYS A 13 -16.37 20.10 -8.78
CA CYS A 13 -15.86 18.74 -8.83
C CYS A 13 -14.33 18.85 -8.89
N ILE A 14 -13.69 18.93 -7.73
CA ILE A 14 -12.25 18.76 -7.60
C ILE A 14 -11.96 17.25 -7.75
N SER A 15 -12.20 16.71 -8.94
CA SER A 15 -11.65 15.42 -9.34
C SER A 15 -10.22 15.66 -9.81
N VAL A 16 -9.34 16.04 -8.88
CA VAL A 16 -7.89 15.91 -9.09
C VAL A 16 -7.57 14.43 -8.86
N GLY A 17 -7.96 13.62 -9.84
CA GLY A 17 -7.49 12.24 -9.97
C GLY A 17 -6.04 12.29 -10.45
N CYS A 18 -5.10 12.69 -9.60
CA CYS A 18 -3.77 12.12 -9.74
C CYS A 18 -3.94 10.63 -9.49
N GLU A 19 -3.69 9.85 -10.53
CA GLU A 19 -3.86 8.41 -10.55
C GLU A 19 -2.92 7.80 -9.48
N LEU A 20 -3.43 7.65 -8.25
CA LEU A 20 -2.77 7.03 -7.09
C LEU A 20 -2.64 5.52 -7.27
N THR A 21 -2.60 5.03 -8.51
CA THR A 21 -2.55 3.60 -8.80
C THR A 21 -1.29 2.97 -8.22
N ASN A 22 -0.19 3.70 -8.07
CA ASN A 22 1.07 3.17 -7.55
C ASN A 22 1.51 3.80 -6.21
N TYR A 23 0.56 4.33 -5.43
CA TYR A 23 0.88 4.89 -4.12
C TYR A 23 1.38 3.81 -3.14
N VAL A 24 2.48 4.13 -2.44
CA VAL A 24 3.09 3.24 -1.43
C VAL A 24 3.07 3.92 -0.06
N PRO A 25 2.08 3.58 0.80
CA PRO A 25 1.87 4.27 2.07
C PRO A 25 3.08 4.23 3.02
N PRO A 26 3.35 5.30 3.79
CA PRO A 26 4.39 5.27 4.82
C PRO A 26 4.02 4.29 5.93
N VAL A 27 5.01 3.75 6.65
CA VAL A 27 4.76 2.89 7.81
C VAL A 27 4.21 3.72 8.97
N THR A 28 3.09 3.30 9.54
CA THR A 28 2.45 3.98 10.69
C THR A 28 2.46 3.12 11.94
N GLN A 29 2.26 3.76 13.10
CA GLN A 29 2.07 3.06 14.38
C GLN A 29 0.83 2.16 14.37
N GLN A 30 -0.23 2.56 13.67
CA GLN A 30 -1.45 1.79 13.53
C GLN A 30 -1.19 0.44 12.83
N MET A 31 -0.33 0.42 11.82
CA MET A 31 0.06 -0.82 11.14
C MET A 31 0.70 -1.85 12.09
N ALA A 32 1.56 -1.40 13.00
CA ALA A 32 2.15 -2.28 14.02
C ALA A 32 1.11 -2.68 15.08
N ALA A 33 0.29 -1.74 15.55
CA ALA A 33 -0.73 -1.99 16.56
C ALA A 33 -1.80 -2.99 16.08
N SER A 34 -2.26 -2.91 14.83
CA SER A 34 -3.24 -3.84 14.27
C SER A 34 -2.69 -5.26 14.07
N ASN A 35 -1.36 -5.43 14.05
CA ASN A 35 -0.70 -6.73 13.95
C ASN A 35 -0.27 -7.30 15.32
N SER A 36 -0.55 -6.62 16.44
CA SER A 36 -0.08 -6.98 17.79
C SER A 36 -0.49 -8.39 18.27
N ARG A 37 -1.47 -9.05 17.64
CA ARG A 37 -1.77 -10.48 17.88
C ARG A 37 -0.67 -11.42 17.35
N ARG A 38 0.09 -10.97 16.35
CA ARG A 38 1.31 -11.62 15.84
C ARG A 38 2.50 -10.89 16.45
N GLN A 39 2.99 -11.40 17.58
CA GLN A 39 4.08 -10.79 18.38
C GLN A 39 5.41 -10.58 17.61
N ASP A 40 5.51 -11.05 16.37
CA ASP A 40 6.70 -11.00 15.50
C ASP A 40 6.64 -9.92 14.39
N ILE A 41 5.66 -9.00 14.43
CA ILE A 41 5.59 -7.88 13.49
C ILE A 41 5.72 -6.56 14.25
N ASP A 42 6.93 -6.02 14.26
CA ASP A 42 7.23 -4.69 14.80
C ASP A 42 7.39 -3.62 13.70
N LEU A 43 7.59 -2.36 14.12
CA LEU A 43 7.78 -1.24 13.19
C LEU A 43 9.02 -1.37 12.31
N ASN A 44 10.09 -2.00 12.79
CA ASN A 44 11.32 -2.13 12.04
C ASN A 44 11.12 -3.11 10.88
N LYS A 45 10.46 -4.24 11.12
CA LYS A 45 10.08 -5.20 10.08
C LYS A 45 9.19 -4.57 9.01
N LEU A 46 8.23 -3.72 9.43
CA LEU A 46 7.38 -3.00 8.48
C LEU A 46 8.16 -1.97 7.66
N ARG A 47 9.12 -1.26 8.27
CA ARG A 47 9.98 -0.29 7.56
C ARG A 47 10.92 -0.96 6.58
N GLU A 48 11.50 -2.08 6.96
CA GLU A 48 12.31 -2.92 6.09
C GLU A 48 11.46 -3.41 4.90
N GLY A 49 10.29 -3.98 5.18
CA GLY A 49 9.35 -4.43 4.16
C GLY A 49 8.96 -3.34 3.17
N ARG A 50 8.67 -2.13 3.64
CA ARG A 50 8.40 -0.98 2.77
C ARG A 50 9.62 -0.61 1.91
N THR A 51 10.80 -0.55 2.52
CA THR A 51 12.05 -0.20 1.84
C THR A 51 12.33 -1.19 0.71
N LEU A 52 12.22 -2.49 0.99
CA LEU A 52 12.35 -3.54 -0.01
C LEU A 52 11.27 -3.44 -1.10
N PHE A 53 10.02 -3.16 -0.74
CA PHE A 53 8.94 -3.02 -1.72
C PHE A 53 9.19 -1.86 -2.70
N VAL A 54 9.65 -0.70 -2.23
CA VAL A 54 9.90 0.46 -3.12
C VAL A 54 11.23 0.41 -3.87
N HIS A 55 12.22 -0.35 -3.39
CA HIS A 55 13.54 -0.41 -4.01
C HIS A 55 13.81 -1.69 -4.78
N ARG A 56 13.35 -2.85 -4.30
CA ARG A 56 13.62 -4.17 -4.92
C ARG A 56 12.51 -4.60 -5.86
N CYS A 57 11.24 -4.39 -5.49
CA CYS A 57 10.11 -4.87 -6.30
C CYS A 57 9.85 -4.04 -7.56
N ILE A 58 10.49 -2.87 -7.71
CA ILE A 58 10.38 -2.00 -8.89
C ILE A 58 11.49 -2.23 -9.93
N GLU A 59 12.54 -2.98 -9.61
CA GLU A 59 13.72 -3.09 -10.48
C GLU A 59 13.44 -3.76 -11.83
N CYS A 60 12.42 -4.63 -11.89
CA CYS A 60 12.10 -5.42 -13.08
C CYS A 60 10.80 -5.00 -13.79
N HIS A 61 9.84 -4.42 -13.05
CA HIS A 61 8.56 -3.94 -13.57
C HIS A 61 7.95 -2.93 -12.59
N THR A 62 6.91 -2.21 -13.02
CA THR A 62 6.18 -1.29 -12.14
C THR A 62 5.51 -2.04 -10.98
N LEU A 63 5.40 -1.37 -9.83
CA LEU A 63 4.65 -1.92 -8.69
C LEU A 63 3.16 -1.98 -9.05
N PRO A 64 2.45 -3.09 -8.75
CA PRO A 64 1.00 -3.09 -8.89
C PRO A 64 0.35 -2.28 -7.76
N PRO A 65 -0.85 -1.71 -7.98
CA PRO A 65 -1.62 -1.07 -6.92
C PRO A 65 -1.85 -2.03 -5.75
N LEU A 66 -1.61 -1.56 -4.52
CA LEU A 66 -1.73 -2.39 -3.32
C LEU A 66 -3.12 -3.00 -3.13
N TRP A 67 -4.16 -2.39 -3.72
CA TRP A 67 -5.55 -2.85 -3.69
C TRP A 67 -5.97 -3.71 -4.89
N HIS A 68 -5.11 -3.91 -5.89
CA HIS A 68 -5.44 -4.67 -7.09
C HIS A 68 -5.62 -6.18 -6.81
N TYR A 69 -4.77 -6.75 -5.94
CA TYR A 69 -4.78 -8.16 -5.57
C TYR A 69 -5.38 -8.39 -4.18
N THR A 70 -5.85 -9.60 -3.86
CA THR A 70 -6.27 -9.92 -2.48
C THR A 70 -5.06 -10.10 -1.56
N SER A 71 -5.27 -10.13 -0.24
CA SER A 71 -4.20 -10.39 0.72
C SER A 71 -3.53 -11.77 0.52
N LYS A 72 -4.31 -12.78 0.08
CA LYS A 72 -3.79 -14.11 -0.25
C LYS A 72 -2.93 -14.04 -1.51
N ASP A 73 -3.44 -13.42 -2.56
CA ASP A 73 -2.72 -13.26 -3.83
C ASP A 73 -1.38 -12.54 -3.62
N TRP A 74 -1.36 -11.48 -2.82
CA TRP A 74 -0.11 -10.77 -2.48
C TRP A 74 0.94 -11.67 -1.85
N THR A 75 0.52 -12.58 -0.95
CA THR A 75 1.43 -13.54 -0.32
C THR A 75 2.02 -14.49 -1.37
N GLU A 76 1.18 -15.02 -2.27
CA GLU A 76 1.61 -15.93 -3.34
C GLU A 76 2.50 -15.24 -4.38
N ILE A 77 2.15 -14.00 -4.77
CA ILE A 77 2.92 -13.18 -5.70
C ILE A 77 4.31 -12.89 -5.13
N VAL A 78 4.41 -12.43 -3.89
CA VAL A 78 5.72 -12.13 -3.27
C VAL A 78 6.55 -13.41 -3.10
N ASN A 79 5.92 -14.55 -2.78
CA ASN A 79 6.60 -15.84 -2.78
C ASN A 79 7.18 -16.20 -4.15
N SER A 80 6.40 -16.06 -5.22
CA SER A 80 6.85 -16.31 -6.59
C SER A 80 7.97 -15.35 -7.03
N MET A 81 7.86 -14.08 -6.64
CA MET A 81 8.85 -13.05 -6.96
C MET A 81 10.13 -13.16 -6.14
N SER A 82 10.09 -13.76 -4.95
CA SER A 82 11.25 -13.83 -4.04
C SER A 82 12.48 -14.45 -4.70
N HIS A 83 12.32 -15.54 -5.44
CA HIS A 83 13.42 -16.16 -6.17
C HIS A 83 13.96 -15.25 -7.30
N ARG A 84 13.05 -14.63 -8.06
CA ARG A 84 13.38 -13.76 -9.21
C ARG A 84 14.07 -12.46 -8.79
N ALA A 85 13.68 -11.91 -7.64
CA ALA A 85 14.26 -10.71 -7.05
C ALA A 85 15.39 -11.03 -6.04
N SER A 86 15.77 -12.31 -5.93
CA SER A 86 16.80 -12.81 -5.01
C SER A 86 16.61 -12.34 -3.56
N LEU A 87 15.36 -12.26 -3.11
CA LEU A 87 15.03 -11.91 -1.73
C LEU A 87 15.36 -13.09 -0.81
N LYS A 88 16.02 -12.81 0.30
CA LYS A 88 16.19 -13.76 1.40
C LYS A 88 14.83 -14.04 2.06
N PRO A 89 14.67 -15.17 2.77
CA PRO A 89 13.41 -15.49 3.46
C PRO A 89 12.90 -14.37 4.37
N ALA A 90 13.78 -13.76 5.18
CA ALA A 90 13.40 -12.65 6.08
C ALA A 90 12.95 -11.39 5.32
N GLU A 91 13.62 -11.05 4.22
CA GLU A 91 13.28 -9.90 3.36
C GLU A 91 11.92 -10.10 2.69
N ARG A 92 11.67 -11.31 2.16
CA ARG A 92 10.38 -11.71 1.60
C ARG A 92 9.27 -11.57 2.64
N ASP A 93 9.49 -12.10 3.84
CA ASP A 93 8.50 -12.08 4.92
C ASP A 93 8.23 -10.64 5.41
N ALA A 94 9.24 -9.77 5.42
CA ALA A 94 9.10 -8.35 5.72
C ALA A 94 8.23 -7.63 4.67
N VAL A 95 8.45 -7.88 3.37
CA VAL A 95 7.63 -7.32 2.28
C VAL A 95 6.17 -7.76 2.42
N ILE A 96 5.92 -9.05 2.67
CA ILE A 96 4.57 -9.58 2.90
C ILE A 96 3.92 -8.90 4.11
N ALA A 97 4.65 -8.79 5.23
CA ALA A 97 4.14 -8.16 6.44
C ALA A 97 3.73 -6.70 6.19
N TYR A 98 4.55 -5.94 5.47
CA TYR A 98 4.24 -4.55 5.11
C TYR A 98 2.97 -4.44 4.25
N ILE A 99 2.88 -5.18 3.15
CA ILE A 99 1.73 -5.14 2.24
C ILE A 99 0.43 -5.50 2.97
N LEU A 100 0.46 -6.56 3.78
CA LEU A 100 -0.70 -7.00 4.54
C LEU A 100 -1.10 -5.98 5.62
N ALA A 101 -0.14 -5.32 6.25
CA ALA A 101 -0.41 -4.28 7.24
C ALA A 101 -1.08 -3.07 6.59
N VAL A 102 -0.58 -2.60 5.43
CA VAL A 102 -1.22 -1.50 4.69
C VAL A 102 -2.67 -1.83 4.38
N ARG A 103 -2.91 -3.02 3.81
CA ARG A 103 -4.26 -3.47 3.41
C ARG A 103 -5.21 -3.64 4.59
N ALA A 104 -4.69 -3.88 5.78
CA ALA A 104 -5.49 -4.01 6.99
C ALA A 104 -5.88 -2.65 7.59
N THR A 105 -5.06 -1.62 7.38
CA THR A 105 -5.24 -0.30 8.03
C THR A 105 -5.75 0.80 7.12
N GLU A 106 -5.55 0.68 5.81
CA GLU A 106 -5.95 1.68 4.81
C GLU A 106 -6.99 1.06 3.87
N ARG A 107 -8.26 1.46 4.03
CA ARG A 107 -9.40 1.08 3.17
C ARG A 107 -9.91 2.27 2.40
#